data_AF-A0A7C5RKJ1-F1
#
_entry.id   AF-A0A7C5RKJ1-F1
#
_cell.length_a   1.000
_cell.length_b   1.000
_cell.length_c   1.000
_cell.angle_alpha   90.00
_cell.angle_beta   90.00
_cell.angle_gamma   90.00
#
_symmetry.space_group_name_H-M   'P 1'
#
loop_
_entity.id
_entity.type
_entity.pdbx_description
1 polymer ?
#
loop_
_entity_poly.entity_id
_entity_poly.type
_entity_poly.pdbx_seq_one_letter_code
_entity_poly.pdbx_strand_id
1 'polypeptide(L)'
;METVDIEVKRASLDFNEVLEQFVIDCQLRGLSEKTIIGYKSCISTFMNFLSRKGLSLRDVDNQVLKEFLGYLKFKRKVKHKTVKEYFSALSALYDYLAFEGKAKSNIILPFRKRYLRQYKDDFEDPQRKLLS
;
A
#
# COMPACT_ATOMS: atom_id res chain seq x y z
N MET A 1 -10.18 -5.68 42.75
CA MET A 1 -9.35 -6.49 41.84
C MET A 1 -9.69 -6.00 40.44
N GLU A 2 -9.22 -4.80 40.10
CA GLU A 2 -9.83 -3.97 39.04
C GLU A 2 -8.79 -3.04 38.41
N THR A 3 -7.61 -3.58 38.14
CA THR A 3 -6.47 -2.81 37.60
C THR A 3 -5.72 -3.53 36.47
N VAL A 4 -6.29 -4.60 35.89
CA VAL A 4 -5.60 -5.37 34.84
C VAL A 4 -6.05 -4.97 33.42
N ASP A 5 -7.20 -4.30 33.27
CA ASP A 5 -7.76 -3.98 31.94
C ASP A 5 -7.29 -2.65 31.33
N ILE A 6 -6.56 -1.81 32.08
CA ILE A 6 -6.19 -0.46 31.63
C ILE A 6 -4.83 -0.43 30.90
N GLU A 7 -3.95 -1.42 31.11
CA GLU A 7 -2.58 -1.39 30.56
C GLU A 7 -2.35 -2.18 29.25
N VAL A 8 -3.32 -2.98 28.78
CA VAL A 8 -3.15 -3.75 27.51
C VAL A 8 -3.53 -2.93 26.27
N LYS A 9 -4.14 -1.75 26.43
CA LYS A 9 -4.54 -0.87 25.32
C LYS A 9 -3.39 -0.01 24.74
N ARG A 10 -2.14 -0.48 24.84
CA ARG A 10 -0.99 0.14 24.16
C ARG A 10 -0.91 -0.36 22.70
N ALA A 11 -1.67 0.34 21.86
CA ALA A 11 -1.36 0.62 20.46
C ALA A 11 -1.33 -0.56 19.45
N SER A 12 -2.39 -1.38 19.39
CA SER A 12 -2.79 -1.96 18.11
C SER A 12 -3.55 -0.88 17.33
N LEU A 13 -2.95 -0.39 16.23
CA LEU A 13 -3.64 0.50 15.30
C LEU A 13 -4.84 -0.28 14.72
N ASP A 14 -6.07 0.10 15.08
CA ASP A 14 -7.25 -0.50 14.46
C ASP A 14 -7.25 -0.14 12.96
N PHE A 15 -7.45 -1.14 12.11
CA PHE A 15 -7.41 -0.98 10.66
C PHE A 15 -8.45 0.02 10.17
N ASN A 16 -9.64 0.01 10.77
CA ASN A 16 -10.71 0.92 10.40
C ASN A 16 -10.37 2.35 10.80
N GLU A 17 -9.90 2.55 12.03
CA GLU A 17 -9.49 3.86 12.52
C GLU A 17 -8.37 4.48 11.67
N VAL A 18 -7.33 3.70 11.33
CA VAL A 18 -6.24 4.20 10.47
C VAL A 18 -6.76 4.58 9.09
N LEU A 19 -7.64 3.76 8.51
CA LEU A 19 -8.17 4.00 7.17
C LEU A 19 -9.08 5.23 7.14
N GLU A 20 -9.92 5.42 8.16
CA GLU A 20 -10.78 6.60 8.30
C GLU A 20 -9.96 7.88 8.45
N GLN A 21 -8.97 7.89 9.34
CA GLN A 21 -8.10 9.05 9.52
C GLN A 21 -7.27 9.36 8.26
N PHE A 22 -6.81 8.33 7.55
CA PHE A 22 -6.14 8.52 6.25
C PHE A 22 -7.07 9.10 5.18
N VAL A 23 -8.35 8.70 5.16
CA VAL A 23 -9.35 9.27 4.24
C VAL A 23 -9.57 10.74 4.54
N ILE A 24 -9.68 11.11 5.83
CA ILE A 24 -9.80 12.50 6.26
C ILE A 24 -8.57 13.31 5.82
N ASP A 25 -7.35 12.81 6.03
CA ASP A 25 -6.11 13.45 5.53
C ASP A 25 -6.16 13.69 4.02
N CYS A 26 -6.58 12.68 3.25
CA CYS A 26 -6.69 12.82 1.79
C CYS A 26 -7.69 13.91 1.39
N GLN A 27 -8.81 14.03 2.09
CA GLN A 27 -9.81 15.07 1.85
C GLN A 27 -9.26 16.46 2.17
N LEU A 28 -8.58 16.62 3.32
CA LEU A 28 -7.95 17.88 3.72
C LEU A 28 -6.86 18.34 2.74
N ARG A 29 -6.18 17.39 2.10
CA ARG A 29 -5.19 17.64 1.04
C ARG A 29 -5.80 17.92 -0.34
N GLY A 30 -7.13 17.88 -0.47
CA GLY A 30 -7.84 18.16 -1.72
C GLY A 30 -7.72 17.06 -2.78
N LEU A 31 -7.53 15.80 -2.37
CA LEU A 31 -7.54 14.69 -3.33
C LEU A 31 -8.94 14.47 -3.90
N SER A 32 -9.01 14.06 -5.17
CA SER A 32 -10.30 13.72 -5.79
C SER A 32 -10.94 12.51 -5.11
N GLU A 33 -12.27 12.49 -5.05
CA GLU A 33 -13.04 11.36 -4.51
C GLU A 33 -12.67 10.04 -5.18
N LYS A 34 -12.48 10.07 -6.51
CA LYS A 34 -12.03 8.90 -7.28
C LYS A 34 -10.67 8.37 -6.80
N THR A 35 -9.73 9.26 -6.50
CA THR A 35 -8.42 8.89 -5.94
C THR A 35 -8.58 8.28 -4.56
N ILE A 36 -9.39 8.88 -3.69
CA ILE A 36 -9.65 8.40 -2.33
C ILE A 36 -10.27 7.00 -2.35
N ILE A 37 -11.27 6.77 -3.20
CA ILE A 37 -11.89 5.45 -3.38
C ILE A 37 -10.87 4.41 -3.85
N GLY A 38 -10.04 4.78 -4.84
CA GLY A 38 -8.97 3.91 -5.35
C GLY A 38 -7.94 3.55 -4.27
N TYR A 39 -7.52 4.55 -3.48
CA TYR A 39 -6.60 4.33 -2.36
C TYR A 39 -7.21 3.45 -1.29
N LYS A 40 -8.46 3.72 -0.88
CA LYS A 40 -9.19 2.91 0.11
C LYS A 40 -9.24 1.45 -0.31
N SER A 41 -9.64 1.16 -1.55
CA SER A 41 -9.69 -0.21 -2.07
C SER A 41 -8.32 -0.91 -2.05
N CYS A 42 -7.27 -0.21 -2.47
CA CYS A 42 -5.91 -0.74 -2.47
C CYS A 42 -5.40 -1.04 -1.05
N ILE A 43 -5.62 -0.11 -0.12
CA ILE A 43 -5.17 -0.20 1.27
C ILE A 43 -5.94 -1.29 2.00
N SER A 44 -7.27 -1.38 1.86
CA SER A 44 -8.06 -2.45 2.47
C SER A 44 -7.60 -3.83 2.01
N THR A 45 -7.29 -4.00 0.72
CA THR A 45 -6.71 -5.25 0.22
C THR A 45 -5.38 -5.58 0.90
N PHE A 46 -4.50 -4.59 1.09
CA PHE A 46 -3.21 -4.80 1.74
C PHE A 46 -3.37 -5.12 3.23
N MET A 47 -4.22 -4.40 3.96
CA MET A 47 -4.53 -4.70 5.36
C MET A 47 -5.11 -6.11 5.53
N ASN A 48 -6.00 -6.54 4.64
CA ASN A 48 -6.50 -7.92 4.62
C ASN A 48 -5.39 -8.94 4.36
N PHE A 49 -4.41 -8.62 3.51
CA PHE A 49 -3.24 -9.46 3.29
C PHE A 49 -2.36 -9.57 4.54
N LEU A 50 -2.16 -8.46 5.29
CA LEU A 50 -1.43 -8.46 6.55
C LEU A 50 -2.16 -9.24 7.65
N SER A 51 -3.46 -9.02 7.78
CA SER A 51 -4.31 -9.70 8.77
C SER A 51 -4.27 -11.22 8.63
N ARG A 52 -4.32 -11.74 7.40
CA ARG A 52 -4.18 -13.18 7.10
C ARG A 52 -2.81 -13.77 7.50
N LYS A 53 -1.83 -12.92 7.78
CA LYS A 53 -0.49 -13.27 8.25
C LYS A 53 -0.26 -12.96 9.72
N GLY A 54 -1.26 -12.42 10.42
CA GLY A 54 -1.09 -11.92 11.79
C GLY A 54 -0.15 -10.72 11.89
N LEU A 55 0.00 -9.94 10.82
CA LEU A 55 0.86 -8.76 10.77
C LEU A 55 0.05 -7.47 10.89
N SER A 56 0.67 -6.45 11.47
CA SER A 56 0.17 -5.07 11.51
C SER A 56 0.93 -4.18 10.52
N LEU A 57 0.49 -2.91 10.39
CA LEU A 57 1.20 -1.90 9.60
C LEU A 57 2.61 -1.59 10.15
N ARG A 58 2.90 -1.92 11.41
CA ARG A 58 4.23 -1.69 12.01
C ARG A 58 5.23 -2.79 11.66
N ASP A 59 4.73 -3.98 11.32
CA ASP A 59 5.54 -5.16 11.02
C ASP A 59 5.97 -5.23 9.55
N VAL A 60 5.57 -4.25 8.74
CA VAL A 60 5.86 -4.25 7.31
C VAL A 60 7.31 -3.89 7.06
N ASP A 61 8.02 -4.82 6.45
CA ASP A 61 9.38 -4.65 5.96
C ASP A 61 9.48 -4.95 4.45
N ASN A 62 10.70 -4.96 3.92
CA ASN A 62 10.92 -5.28 2.50
C ASN A 62 10.48 -6.71 2.14
N GLN A 63 10.51 -7.66 3.07
CA GLN A 63 10.11 -9.03 2.81
C GLN A 63 8.58 -9.13 2.68
N VAL A 64 7.84 -8.49 3.58
CA VAL A 64 6.37 -8.38 3.50
C VAL A 64 5.94 -7.71 2.19
N LEU A 65 6.64 -6.65 1.76
CA LEU A 65 6.35 -5.98 0.48
C LEU A 65 6.63 -6.86 -0.75
N LYS A 66 7.71 -7.68 -0.75
CA LYS A 66 7.97 -8.66 -1.81
C LYS A 66 6.86 -9.71 -1.88
N GLU A 67 6.40 -10.18 -0.73
CA GLU A 67 5.34 -11.18 -0.65
C GLU A 67 4.00 -10.59 -1.14
N PHE A 68 3.71 -9.34 -0.81
CA PHE A 68 2.52 -8.66 -1.33
C PHE A 68 2.62 -8.44 -2.84
N LEU A 69 3.79 -8.03 -3.36
CA LEU A 69 4.04 -7.92 -4.79
C LEU A 69 3.83 -9.27 -5.50
N GLY A 70 4.33 -10.37 -4.91
CA GLY A 70 4.13 -11.72 -5.40
C GLY A 70 2.67 -12.16 -5.37
N TYR A 71 1.94 -11.82 -4.30
CA TYR A 71 0.49 -12.02 -4.20
C TYR A 71 -0.26 -11.31 -5.34
N LEU A 72 0.06 -10.04 -5.60
CA LEU A 72 -0.57 -9.28 -6.69
C LEU A 72 -0.26 -9.87 -8.07
N LYS A 73 1.02 -10.19 -8.34
CA LYS A 73 1.48 -10.65 -9.66
C LYS A 73 1.07 -12.09 -9.96
N PHE A 74 1.26 -13.00 -9.02
CA PHE A 74 1.15 -14.44 -9.28
C PHE A 74 -0.18 -15.03 -8.83
N LYS A 75 -0.72 -14.57 -7.69
CA LYS A 75 -2.02 -15.06 -7.19
C LYS A 75 -3.19 -14.29 -7.79
N ARG A 76 -3.16 -12.95 -7.75
CA ARG A 76 -4.25 -12.11 -8.30
C ARG A 76 -4.11 -11.82 -9.80
N LYS A 77 -2.92 -12.02 -10.37
CA LYS A 77 -2.62 -11.78 -11.81
C LYS A 77 -3.04 -10.39 -12.30
N VAL A 78 -2.92 -9.37 -11.44
CA VAL A 78 -3.30 -8.00 -11.81
C VAL A 78 -2.26 -7.39 -12.77
N LYS A 79 -2.72 -6.50 -13.65
CA LYS A 79 -1.85 -5.81 -14.61
C LYS A 79 -0.82 -4.92 -13.88
N HIS A 80 0.31 -4.67 -14.53
CA HIS A 80 1.38 -3.82 -13.99
C HIS A 80 0.88 -2.43 -13.55
N LYS A 81 -0.03 -1.82 -14.33
CA LYS A 81 -0.69 -0.56 -13.96
C LYS A 81 -1.37 -0.63 -12.60
N THR A 82 -2.12 -1.70 -12.35
CA THR A 82 -2.79 -1.94 -11.07
C THR A 82 -1.78 -2.15 -9.95
N VAL A 83 -0.67 -2.86 -10.19
CA VAL A 83 0.42 -2.97 -9.21
C VAL A 83 0.98 -1.58 -8.86
N LYS A 84 1.26 -0.72 -9.84
CA LYS A 84 1.70 0.66 -9.58
C LYS A 84 0.69 1.43 -8.74
N GLU A 85 -0.60 1.25 -8.99
CA GLU A 85 -1.68 1.88 -8.22
C GLU A 85 -1.70 1.42 -6.75
N TYR A 86 -1.62 0.11 -6.49
CA TYR A 86 -1.47 -0.43 -5.12
C TYR A 86 -0.32 0.24 -4.38
N PHE A 87 0.88 0.23 -4.95
CA PHE A 87 2.04 0.80 -4.29
C PHE A 87 2.02 2.33 -4.25
N SER A 88 1.22 3.02 -5.07
CA SER A 88 1.00 4.46 -4.95
C SER A 88 0.12 4.77 -3.74
N ALA A 89 -0.96 4.01 -3.56
CA ALA A 89 -1.82 4.12 -2.37
C ALA A 89 -1.06 3.79 -1.09
N LEU A 90 -0.24 2.72 -1.10
CA LEU A 90 0.60 2.37 0.05
C LEU A 90 1.64 3.45 0.35
N SER A 91 2.25 4.05 -0.69
CA SER A 91 3.18 5.16 -0.51
C SER A 91 2.49 6.32 0.20
N ALA A 92 1.29 6.72 -0.24
CA ALA A 92 0.53 7.79 0.39
C ALA A 92 0.15 7.46 1.85
N LEU A 93 -0.25 6.23 2.13
CA LEU A 93 -0.54 5.79 3.50
C LEU A 93 0.69 5.89 4.40
N TYR A 94 1.86 5.40 3.95
CA TYR A 94 3.09 5.43 4.75
C TYR A 94 3.69 6.84 4.89
N ASP A 95 3.45 7.74 3.93
CA ASP A 95 3.74 9.17 4.10
C ASP A 95 2.88 9.76 5.22
N TYR A 96 1.57 9.50 5.21
CA TYR A 96 0.66 9.92 6.28
C TYR A 96 1.07 9.32 7.65
N LEU A 97 1.36 8.02 7.72
CA LEU A 97 1.80 7.40 8.96
C LEU A 97 3.12 7.98 9.48
N ALA A 98 4.05 8.35 8.59
CA ALA A 98 5.28 9.00 8.99
C ALA A 98 5.05 10.43 9.51
N PHE A 99 4.19 11.20 8.84
CA PHE A 99 3.77 12.53 9.27
C PHE A 99 3.14 12.51 10.67
N GLU A 100 2.28 11.53 10.93
CA GLU A 100 1.61 11.31 12.22
C GLU A 100 2.52 10.71 13.32
N GLY A 101 3.81 10.46 13.03
CA GLY A 101 4.73 9.81 13.96
C GLY A 101 4.41 8.32 14.24
N LYS A 102 3.52 7.71 13.45
CA LYS A 102 3.10 6.30 13.56
C LYS A 102 4.05 5.34 12.83
N ALA A 103 4.87 5.85 11.91
CA ALA A 103 5.96 5.13 11.24
C ALA A 103 7.23 5.99 11.24
N LYS A 104 8.41 5.35 11.20
CA LYS A 104 9.69 6.09 11.17
C LYS A 104 9.92 6.82 9.84
N SER A 105 9.48 6.23 8.74
CA SER A 105 9.65 6.77 7.38
C SER A 105 8.77 6.01 6.39
N ASN A 106 8.64 6.55 5.17
CA ASN A 106 7.97 5.84 4.08
C ASN A 106 8.86 4.76 3.45
N ILE A 107 8.68 3.52 3.92
CA ILE A 107 9.38 2.32 3.41
C ILE A 107 8.98 1.94 1.98
N ILE A 108 7.86 2.47 1.47
CA ILE A 108 7.32 2.12 0.15
C ILE A 108 8.12 2.78 -0.97
N LEU A 109 8.65 3.99 -0.75
CA LEU A 109 9.44 4.74 -1.73
C LEU A 109 10.66 3.96 -2.26
N PRO A 110 11.59 3.45 -1.42
CA PRO A 110 12.72 2.67 -1.91
C PRO A 110 12.26 1.37 -2.59
N PHE A 111 11.20 0.74 -2.09
CA PHE A 111 10.66 -0.49 -2.68
C PHE A 111 10.14 -0.25 -4.11
N ARG A 112 9.37 0.82 -4.34
CA ARG A 112 8.86 1.21 -5.66
C ARG A 112 10.01 1.43 -6.64
N LYS A 113 11.04 2.15 -6.23
CA LYS A 113 12.24 2.40 -7.06
C LYS A 113 12.92 1.11 -7.49
N ARG A 114 12.97 0.10 -6.62
CA ARG A 114 13.61 -1.19 -6.90
C ARG A 114 12.77 -2.12 -7.76
N TYR A 115 11.47 -2.24 -7.50
CA TYR A 115 10.63 -3.32 -8.04
C TYR A 115 9.59 -2.90 -9.07
N LEU A 116 9.29 -1.60 -9.18
CA LEU A 116 8.23 -1.09 -10.08
C LEU A 116 8.76 -0.20 -11.21
N ARG A 117 10.06 0.11 -11.22
CA ARG A 117 10.71 0.66 -12.42
C ARG A 117 10.67 -0.40 -13.51
N GLN A 118 10.09 -0.07 -14.66
CA GLN A 118 10.18 -0.91 -15.84
C GLN A 118 11.63 -0.87 -16.33
N TYR A 119 12.23 -2.04 -16.56
CA TYR A 119 13.46 -2.17 -17.34
C TYR A 119 13.19 -2.15 -18.86
N LYS A 120 11.91 -2.08 -19.28
CA LYS A 120 11.49 -2.06 -20.68
C LYS A 120 10.52 -0.90 -20.92
N ASP A 121 11.06 0.32 -20.93
CA ASP A 121 10.55 1.37 -21.82
C ASP A 121 11.31 1.33 -23.18
N ASP A 122 12.22 0.36 -23.40
CA ASP A 122 13.06 0.25 -24.62
C ASP A 122 12.76 -0.95 -25.52
N PHE A 123 11.51 -1.41 -25.61
CA PHE A 123 11.07 -2.16 -26.80
C PHE A 123 9.56 -1.91 -26.93
N GLU A 124 9.22 -0.72 -27.40
CA GLU A 124 8.34 -0.66 -28.57
C GLU A 124 8.79 -1.80 -29.49
N ASP A 125 8.09 -2.93 -29.48
CA ASP A 125 8.16 -3.89 -30.57
C ASP A 125 7.42 -3.19 -31.71
N PRO A 126 8.13 -2.62 -32.72
CA PRO A 126 7.47 -2.20 -33.92
C PRO A 126 7.21 -3.51 -34.65
N GLN A 127 6.16 -4.23 -34.25
CA GLN A 127 5.54 -5.24 -35.09
C GLN A 127 4.97 -4.51 -36.30
N ARG A 128 5.89 -4.27 -37.24
CA ARG A 128 5.77 -4.59 -38.65
C ARG A 128 4.31 -4.80 -39.03
N LYS A 129 3.62 -3.71 -39.34
CA LYS A 129 2.63 -3.75 -40.39
C LYS A 129 3.39 -4.06 -41.68
N LEU A 130 3.66 -5.34 -41.91
CA LEU A 130 3.85 -5.83 -43.26
C LEU A 130 2.50 -5.63 -43.93
N LEU A 131 2.40 -4.55 -44.71
CA LEU A 131 1.36 -4.41 -45.70
C LEU A 131 1.55 -5.58 -46.69
N SER A 132 0.59 -6.49 -46.70
CA SER A 132 0.29 -7.33 -47.85
C SER A 132 -1.04 -6.89 -48.42
#